data_AF-A0A377M5Y2-F1
#
_entry.id   AF-A0A377M5Y2-F1
#
_cell.length_a   1.000
_cell.length_b   1.000
_cell.length_c   1.000
_cell.angle_alpha   90.00
_cell.angle_beta   90.00
_cell.angle_gamma   90.00
#
_symmetry.space_group_name_H-M   'P 1'
#
loop_
_entity.id
_entity.type
_entity.pdbx_description
1 polymer ?
#
loop_
_entity_poly.entity_id
_entity_poly.type
_entity_poly.pdbx_seq_one_letter_code
_entity_poly.pdbx_strand_id
1 'polypeptide(L)'
;MISDAVSNILRGPLIKYTQDICNYYDIKLTDNVPSGPIWNPREEKWEQGYVSLPMTNEGKVILVPKIIVRHQITYQHDEYYRHFLLPEMQKQHLKAGSELIQLLKNGKHRVTKKSLMEKYGKDKLAIVEQTLKYPHVLDEYRVRKNDAPSEPLPHSDFAEMENESPKVDFQPFIDELKSIVPGRDDATKYEDLIEKLFSILFYPSFCHPTKQHKIHDGRKRIDISYCNEATFGFFKWIGLHYPSSMIYIECKNYGKEVGNPELDQLSGRFSISRGKVGILVCRSIENKEKLYQSCKDTAKDDRGYILPLDDDDILMLIEEYQTKNDQLFPHLRKLWMSLIG
;
A
#
# COMPACT_ATOMS: atom_id res chain seq x y z
N MET A 1 0.44 -26.60 0.63
CA MET A 1 -1.02 -26.84 0.55
C MET A 1 -1.87 -25.57 0.62
N ILE A 2 -1.88 -24.77 1.71
CA ILE A 2 -2.61 -23.48 1.70
C ILE A 2 -1.97 -22.49 0.72
N SER A 3 -0.63 -22.39 0.73
CA SER A 3 0.11 -21.50 -0.19
C SER A 3 -0.20 -21.81 -1.66
N ASP A 4 -0.14 -23.07 -2.07
CA ASP A 4 -0.38 -23.47 -3.47
C ASP A 4 -1.83 -23.20 -3.93
N ALA A 5 -2.80 -23.45 -3.04
CA ALA A 5 -4.20 -23.16 -3.32
C ALA A 5 -4.44 -21.66 -3.50
N VAL A 6 -3.90 -20.83 -2.60
CA VAL A 6 -4.01 -19.37 -2.69
C VAL A 6 -3.32 -18.84 -3.94
N SER A 7 -2.11 -19.32 -4.27
CA SER A 7 -1.40 -18.92 -5.48
C SER A 7 -2.18 -19.26 -6.76
N ASN A 8 -2.90 -20.38 -6.80
CA ASN A 8 -3.76 -20.72 -7.94
C ASN A 8 -5.02 -19.85 -8.01
N ILE A 9 -5.63 -19.51 -6.86
CA ILE A 9 -6.79 -18.60 -6.80
C ILE A 9 -6.39 -17.19 -7.27
N LEU A 10 -5.23 -16.69 -6.83
CA LEU A 10 -4.74 -15.37 -7.17
C LEU A 10 -4.09 -15.29 -8.57
N ARG A 11 -3.93 -16.42 -9.28
CA ARG A 11 -3.19 -16.47 -10.54
C ARG A 11 -3.72 -15.50 -11.59
N GLY A 12 -5.05 -15.41 -11.77
CA GLY A 12 -5.67 -14.50 -12.74
C GLY A 12 -5.30 -13.03 -12.46
N PRO A 13 -5.59 -12.50 -11.26
CA PRO A 13 -5.15 -11.16 -10.86
C PRO A 13 -3.64 -10.93 -10.97
N LEU A 14 -2.81 -11.91 -10.61
CA LEU A 14 -1.35 -11.78 -10.71
C LEU A 14 -0.86 -11.75 -12.16
N ILE A 15 -1.50 -12.49 -13.08
CA ILE A 15 -1.23 -12.40 -14.52
C ILE A 15 -1.56 -10.98 -15.01
N LYS A 16 -2.73 -10.45 -14.64
CA LYS A 16 -3.12 -9.09 -15.03
C LYS A 16 -2.13 -8.05 -14.49
N TYR A 17 -1.77 -8.14 -13.21
CA TYR A 17 -0.74 -7.30 -12.61
C TYR A 17 0.60 -7.41 -13.36
N THR A 18 1.03 -8.63 -13.69
CA THR A 18 2.27 -8.86 -14.44
C THR A 18 2.23 -8.16 -15.80
N GLN A 19 1.13 -8.29 -16.53
CA GLN A 19 0.95 -7.62 -17.83
C GLN A 19 0.99 -6.10 -17.69
N ASP A 20 0.32 -5.55 -16.69
CA ASP A 20 0.27 -4.10 -16.46
C ASP A 20 1.66 -3.55 -16.12
N ILE A 21 2.42 -4.23 -15.26
CA ILE A 21 3.80 -3.87 -14.93
C ILE A 21 4.72 -4.02 -16.14
N CYS A 22 4.59 -5.09 -16.92
CA CYS A 22 5.39 -5.26 -18.13
C CYS A 22 5.10 -4.16 -19.15
N ASN A 23 3.83 -3.81 -19.38
CA ASN A 23 3.46 -2.70 -20.26
C ASN A 23 4.00 -1.35 -19.75
N TYR A 24 3.98 -1.15 -18.43
CA TYR A 24 4.47 0.07 -17.79
C TYR A 24 5.98 0.27 -17.97
N TYR A 25 6.77 -0.80 -17.82
CA TYR A 25 8.23 -0.76 -17.96
C TYR A 25 8.72 -1.17 -19.36
N ASP A 26 7.84 -1.27 -20.35
CA ASP A 26 8.14 -1.71 -21.72
C ASP A 26 8.86 -3.08 -21.79
N ILE A 27 8.49 -3.99 -20.89
CA ILE A 27 8.98 -5.37 -20.88
C ILE A 27 8.18 -6.19 -21.89
N LYS A 28 8.87 -6.76 -22.86
CA LYS A 28 8.25 -7.58 -23.91
C LYS A 28 7.50 -8.79 -23.34
N LEU A 29 6.24 -8.90 -23.73
CA LEU A 29 5.40 -10.08 -23.47
C LEU A 29 5.50 -11.08 -24.62
N THR A 30 5.39 -12.37 -24.30
CA THR A 30 5.22 -13.45 -25.28
C THR A 30 3.76 -13.88 -25.27
N ASP A 31 3.12 -13.86 -26.44
CA ASP A 31 1.74 -14.29 -26.60
C ASP A 31 1.59 -15.82 -26.57
N ASN A 32 0.34 -16.27 -26.42
CA ASN A 32 -0.02 -17.68 -26.47
C ASN A 32 0.69 -18.55 -25.42
N VAL A 33 1.00 -17.99 -24.25
CA VAL A 33 1.57 -18.74 -23.13
C VAL A 33 0.44 -19.41 -22.35
N PRO A 34 0.50 -20.71 -22.05
CA PRO A 34 -0.50 -21.37 -21.21
C PRO A 34 -0.59 -20.70 -19.84
N SER A 35 -1.77 -20.22 -19.45
CA SER A 35 -1.98 -19.56 -18.16
C SER A 35 -1.70 -20.51 -16.97
N GLY A 36 -2.05 -21.79 -17.13
CA GLY A 36 -2.32 -22.70 -16.01
C GLY A 36 -3.70 -22.44 -15.40
N PRO A 37 -4.07 -23.15 -14.33
CA PRO A 37 -5.40 -23.06 -13.73
C PRO A 37 -5.65 -21.67 -13.13
N ILE A 38 -6.69 -21.00 -13.62
CA ILE A 38 -7.20 -19.72 -13.09
C ILE A 38 -8.56 -19.99 -12.45
N TRP A 39 -8.76 -19.49 -11.23
CA TRP A 39 -10.06 -19.54 -10.58
C TRP A 39 -10.99 -18.46 -11.12
N ASN A 40 -12.17 -18.85 -11.61
CA ASN A 40 -13.25 -17.93 -11.94
C ASN A 40 -14.22 -17.85 -10.74
N PRO A 41 -14.23 -16.74 -9.97
CA PRO A 41 -15.08 -16.63 -8.78
C PRO A 41 -16.57 -16.41 -9.09
N ARG A 42 -16.93 -16.06 -10.33
CA ARG A 42 -18.35 -15.90 -10.72
C ARG A 42 -19.01 -17.23 -11.04
N GLU A 43 -18.24 -18.09 -11.69
CA GLU A 43 -18.69 -19.40 -12.17
C GLU A 43 -18.28 -20.55 -11.23
N GLU A 44 -17.51 -20.22 -10.19
CA GLU A 44 -16.94 -21.15 -9.21
C GLU A 44 -16.22 -22.35 -9.85
N LYS A 45 -15.48 -22.10 -10.94
CA LYS A 45 -14.80 -23.13 -11.73
C LYS A 45 -13.37 -22.76 -12.06
N TRP A 46 -12.56 -23.79 -12.29
CA TRP A 46 -11.21 -23.65 -12.81
C TRP A 46 -11.23 -23.54 -14.32
N GLU A 47 -10.58 -22.51 -14.84
CA GLU A 47 -10.43 -22.24 -16.26
C GLU A 47 -8.96 -22.28 -16.66
N GLN A 48 -8.70 -22.53 -17.94
CA GLN A 48 -7.37 -22.44 -18.53
C GLN A 48 -7.49 -21.72 -19.87
N GLY A 49 -6.47 -20.96 -20.22
CA GLY A 49 -6.41 -20.27 -21.49
C GLY A 49 -4.98 -19.94 -21.87
N TYR A 50 -4.87 -19.16 -22.92
CA TYR A 50 -3.63 -18.61 -23.41
C TYR A 50 -3.59 -17.12 -23.08
N VAL A 51 -2.47 -16.67 -22.53
CA VAL A 51 -2.25 -15.30 -22.09
C VAL A 51 -0.89 -14.79 -22.56
N SER A 52 -0.69 -13.49 -22.51
CA SER A 52 0.62 -12.88 -22.77
C SER A 52 1.38 -12.74 -21.46
N LEU A 53 2.59 -13.29 -21.37
CA LEU A 53 3.44 -13.26 -20.18
C LEU A 53 4.91 -13.03 -20.54
N PRO A 54 5.71 -12.42 -19.66
CA PRO A 54 7.16 -12.38 -19.82
C PRO A 54 7.75 -13.79 -19.70
N MET A 55 8.74 -14.08 -20.54
CA MET A 55 9.42 -15.37 -20.61
C MET A 55 10.91 -15.18 -20.36
N THR A 56 11.51 -16.05 -19.56
CA THR A 56 12.95 -16.18 -19.37
C THR A 56 13.41 -17.54 -19.88
N ASN A 57 14.72 -17.80 -19.81
CA ASN A 57 15.28 -19.13 -20.11
C ASN A 57 14.77 -20.23 -19.17
N GLU A 58 14.21 -19.86 -18.01
CA GLU A 58 13.66 -20.78 -17.01
C GLU A 58 12.14 -20.99 -17.16
N GLY A 59 11.47 -20.15 -17.96
CA GLY A 59 10.05 -20.28 -18.27
C GLY A 59 9.26 -18.98 -18.11
N LYS A 60 7.94 -19.12 -17.92
CA LYS A 60 7.05 -17.97 -17.72
C LYS A 60 7.25 -17.36 -16.34
N VAL A 61 7.21 -16.04 -16.27
CA VAL A 61 7.29 -15.29 -15.01
C VAL A 61 5.93 -14.68 -14.69
N ILE A 62 5.51 -14.80 -13.43
CA ILE A 62 4.34 -14.11 -12.87
C ILE A 62 4.86 -13.29 -11.69
N LEU A 63 4.64 -11.98 -11.76
CA LEU A 63 5.05 -11.03 -10.73
C LEU A 63 4.04 -10.99 -9.58
N VAL A 64 4.54 -10.72 -8.39
CA VAL A 64 3.73 -10.51 -7.18
C VAL A 64 3.91 -9.06 -6.72
N PRO A 65 2.83 -8.31 -6.48
CA PRO A 65 2.93 -6.95 -5.96
C PRO A 65 3.66 -6.91 -4.61
N LYS A 66 4.66 -6.03 -4.46
CA LYS A 66 5.42 -5.87 -3.20
C LYS A 66 4.50 -5.65 -1.98
N ILE A 67 3.42 -4.89 -2.18
CA ILE A 67 2.43 -4.53 -1.15
C ILE A 67 1.71 -5.73 -0.51
N ILE A 68 1.67 -6.91 -1.16
CA ILE A 68 1.04 -8.13 -0.62
C ILE A 68 2.06 -9.15 -0.09
N VAL A 69 3.37 -8.88 -0.22
CA VAL A 69 4.42 -9.79 0.26
C VAL A 69 4.63 -9.61 1.77
N ARG A 70 4.79 -10.72 2.49
CA ARG A 70 5.01 -10.77 3.95
C ARG A 70 6.04 -11.83 4.31
N HIS A 71 6.81 -11.63 5.38
CA HIS A 71 7.69 -12.66 5.95
C HIS A 71 6.91 -13.88 6.46
N GLN A 72 5.72 -13.64 7.01
CA GLN A 72 4.86 -14.67 7.58
C GLN A 72 3.41 -14.41 7.22
N ILE A 73 2.63 -15.48 7.12
CA ILE A 73 1.19 -15.41 6.91
C ILE A 73 0.54 -14.66 8.09
N THR A 74 -0.38 -13.74 7.81
CA THR A 74 -1.05 -12.92 8.81
C THR A 74 -1.87 -13.74 9.81
N TYR A 75 -2.55 -14.79 9.34
CA TYR A 75 -3.35 -15.69 10.18
C TYR A 75 -2.52 -16.90 10.58
N GLN A 76 -2.07 -16.92 11.84
CA GLN A 76 -1.27 -17.99 12.40
C GLN A 76 -2.04 -18.75 13.48
N HIS A 77 -2.20 -20.06 13.27
CA HIS A 77 -2.91 -20.92 14.22
C HIS A 77 -2.26 -20.94 15.61
N ASP A 78 -0.93 -20.89 15.70
CA ASP A 78 -0.20 -20.88 16.97
C ASP A 78 -0.47 -19.61 17.77
N GLU A 79 -0.49 -18.45 17.10
CA GLU A 79 -0.82 -17.18 17.71
C GLU A 79 -2.27 -17.15 18.19
N TYR A 80 -3.21 -17.54 17.31
CA TYR A 80 -4.63 -17.66 17.64
C TYR A 80 -4.83 -18.55 18.88
N TYR A 81 -4.24 -19.74 18.86
CA TYR A 81 -4.39 -20.68 19.96
C TYR A 81 -3.81 -20.14 21.26
N ARG A 82 -2.59 -19.59 21.22
CA ARG A 82 -1.89 -19.11 22.42
C ARG A 82 -2.47 -17.83 22.99
N HIS A 83 -2.88 -16.88 22.17
CA HIS A 83 -3.21 -15.52 22.60
C HIS A 83 -4.71 -15.23 22.64
N PHE A 84 -5.55 -16.08 22.04
CA PHE A 84 -7.00 -15.90 22.03
C PHE A 84 -7.71 -17.09 22.67
N LEU A 85 -7.54 -18.29 22.11
CA LEU A 85 -8.30 -19.47 22.55
C LEU A 85 -7.93 -19.94 23.96
N LEU A 86 -6.63 -20.09 24.26
CA LEU A 86 -6.20 -20.51 25.58
C LEU A 86 -6.58 -19.53 26.70
N PRO A 87 -6.45 -18.20 26.54
CA PRO A 87 -6.98 -17.23 27.51
C PRO A 87 -8.48 -17.38 27.78
N GLU A 88 -9.31 -17.58 26.76
CA GLU A 88 -10.74 -17.80 26.96
C GLU A 88 -10.99 -19.12 27.70
N MET A 89 -10.29 -20.19 27.32
CA MET A 89 -10.36 -21.48 28.04
C MET A 89 -9.94 -21.33 29.52
N GLN A 90 -8.89 -20.56 29.83
CA GLN A 90 -8.48 -20.28 31.21
C GLN A 90 -9.62 -19.61 32.00
N LYS A 91 -10.27 -18.61 31.41
CA LYS A 91 -11.40 -17.88 32.02
C LYS A 91 -12.58 -18.81 32.26
N GLN A 92 -12.93 -19.66 31.29
CA GLN A 92 -14.03 -20.62 31.42
C GLN A 92 -13.74 -21.68 32.51
N HIS A 93 -12.51 -22.21 32.56
CA HIS A 93 -12.10 -23.15 33.60
C HIS A 93 -12.08 -22.55 35.01
N LEU A 94 -11.66 -21.29 35.14
CA LEU A 94 -11.73 -20.55 36.41
C LEU A 94 -13.18 -20.31 36.85
N LYS A 95 -14.05 -19.92 35.92
CA LYS A 95 -15.48 -19.70 36.18
C LYS A 95 -16.22 -20.98 36.58
N ALA A 96 -15.87 -22.10 35.96
CA ALA A 96 -16.49 -23.39 36.20
C ALA A 96 -15.97 -24.13 37.45
N GLY A 97 -14.91 -23.63 38.10
CA GLY A 97 -14.33 -24.32 39.26
C GLY A 97 -13.69 -25.67 38.91
N SER A 98 -13.13 -25.81 37.71
CA SER A 98 -12.66 -27.10 37.19
C SER A 98 -11.42 -27.66 37.90
N GLU A 99 -11.12 -28.94 37.63
CA GLU A 99 -9.96 -29.65 38.17
C GLU A 99 -8.59 -29.08 37.74
N LEU A 100 -8.56 -28.17 36.75
CA LEU A 100 -7.32 -27.54 36.27
C LEU A 100 -6.90 -26.32 37.09
N ILE A 101 -7.67 -25.93 38.10
CA ILE A 101 -7.36 -24.77 38.95
C ILE A 101 -6.23 -25.11 39.92
N GLN A 102 -5.24 -24.23 39.98
CA GLN A 102 -4.13 -24.27 40.93
C GLN A 102 -4.24 -23.08 41.89
N LEU A 103 -4.08 -23.34 43.20
CA LEU A 103 -4.01 -22.31 44.23
C LEU A 103 -2.56 -21.84 44.40
N LEU A 104 -2.32 -20.56 44.20
CA LEU A 104 -1.01 -19.95 44.41
C LEU A 104 -0.77 -19.62 45.88
N LYS A 105 0.51 -19.48 46.28
CA LYS A 105 0.90 -19.13 47.67
C LYS A 105 0.27 -17.83 48.20
N ASN A 106 -0.12 -16.92 47.31
CA ASN A 106 -0.79 -15.67 47.63
C ASN A 106 -2.33 -15.77 47.65
N GLY A 107 -2.89 -16.99 47.61
CA GLY A 107 -4.33 -17.25 47.64
C GLY A 107 -5.05 -17.08 46.30
N LYS A 108 -4.36 -16.71 45.21
CA LYS A 108 -5.01 -16.55 43.89
C LYS A 108 -5.15 -17.88 43.16
N HIS A 109 -6.30 -18.07 42.52
CA HIS A 109 -6.56 -19.20 41.61
C HIS A 109 -6.00 -18.92 40.21
N ARG A 110 -5.39 -19.94 39.60
CA ARG A 110 -4.84 -19.87 38.24
C ARG A 110 -5.06 -21.18 37.50
N VAL A 111 -5.41 -21.09 36.23
CA VAL A 111 -5.29 -22.18 35.26
C VAL A 111 -4.11 -21.87 34.35
N THR A 112 -3.27 -22.85 34.01
CA THR A 112 -2.10 -22.61 33.14
C THR A 112 -2.40 -22.99 31.70
N LYS A 113 -1.78 -22.28 30.74
CA LYS A 113 -1.84 -22.66 29.33
C LYS A 113 -1.27 -24.06 29.09
N LYS A 114 -0.23 -24.44 29.84
CA LYS A 114 0.40 -25.75 29.78
C LYS A 114 -0.59 -26.88 30.13
N SER A 115 -1.31 -26.75 31.25
CA SER A 115 -2.29 -27.77 31.67
C SER A 115 -3.48 -27.88 30.71
N LEU A 116 -3.88 -26.77 30.07
CA LEU A 116 -4.89 -26.80 29.00
C LEU A 116 -4.39 -27.52 27.75
N MET A 117 -3.15 -27.26 27.31
CA MET A 117 -2.54 -27.95 26.18
C MET A 117 -2.33 -29.45 26.45
N GLU A 118 -1.99 -29.83 27.68
CA GLU A 118 -1.85 -31.24 28.08
C GLU A 118 -3.21 -31.97 28.08
N LYS A 119 -4.27 -31.31 28.54
CA LYS A 119 -5.62 -31.91 28.59
C LYS A 119 -6.30 -31.97 27.21
N TYR A 120 -6.22 -30.90 26.44
CA TYR A 120 -7.01 -30.73 25.22
C TYR A 120 -6.22 -30.90 23.93
N GLY A 121 -4.89 -31.05 24.02
CA GLY A 121 -4.02 -31.12 22.85
C GLY A 121 -3.62 -29.74 22.32
N LYS A 122 -2.63 -29.74 21.42
CA LYS A 122 -2.05 -28.54 20.79
C LYS A 122 -1.99 -28.61 19.26
N ASP A 123 -2.49 -29.69 18.68
CA ASP A 123 -2.53 -29.87 17.23
C ASP A 123 -3.72 -29.13 16.60
N LYS A 124 -3.78 -29.11 15.27
CA LYS A 124 -4.82 -28.39 14.52
C LYS A 124 -6.22 -28.91 14.80
N LEU A 125 -6.39 -30.22 15.02
CA LEU A 125 -7.71 -30.81 15.26
C LEU A 125 -8.21 -30.42 16.66
N ALA A 126 -7.34 -30.53 17.67
CA ALA A 126 -7.60 -30.06 19.02
C ALA A 126 -8.00 -28.58 19.06
N ILE A 127 -7.30 -27.73 18.31
CA ILE A 127 -7.63 -26.30 18.21
C ILE A 127 -9.02 -26.12 17.62
N VAL A 128 -9.34 -26.79 16.49
CA VAL A 128 -10.66 -26.70 15.85
C VAL A 128 -11.77 -27.15 16.81
N GLU A 129 -11.59 -28.27 17.51
CA GLU A 129 -12.58 -28.76 18.48
C GLU A 129 -12.84 -27.76 19.60
N GLN A 130 -11.81 -27.11 20.13
CA GLN A 130 -12.00 -26.08 21.17
C GLN A 130 -12.58 -24.79 20.59
N THR A 131 -12.22 -24.40 19.36
CA THR A 131 -12.82 -23.24 18.68
C THR A 131 -14.31 -23.42 18.45
N LEU A 132 -14.78 -24.62 18.10
CA LEU A 132 -16.21 -24.88 17.92
C LEU A 132 -17.03 -24.66 19.22
N LYS A 133 -16.40 -24.81 20.39
CA LYS A 133 -17.03 -24.50 21.69
C LYS A 133 -17.04 -23.00 21.99
N TYR A 134 -16.10 -22.25 21.43
CA TYR A 134 -15.90 -20.82 21.67
C TYR A 134 -15.76 -20.04 20.34
N PRO A 135 -16.78 -20.06 19.46
CA PRO A 135 -16.65 -19.53 18.11
C PRO A 135 -16.36 -18.02 18.08
N HIS A 136 -16.90 -17.26 19.04
CA HIS A 136 -16.66 -15.81 19.18
C HIS A 136 -15.17 -15.45 19.27
N VAL A 137 -14.32 -16.33 19.80
CA VAL A 137 -12.88 -16.09 19.93
C VAL A 137 -12.21 -16.02 18.56
N LEU A 138 -12.69 -16.81 17.59
CA LEU A 138 -12.19 -16.74 16.22
C LEU A 138 -12.58 -15.41 15.56
N ASP A 139 -13.78 -14.92 15.84
CA ASP A 139 -14.24 -13.63 15.33
C ASP A 139 -13.44 -12.48 15.94
N GLU A 140 -13.16 -12.51 17.25
CA GLU A 140 -12.25 -11.56 17.91
C GLU A 140 -10.84 -11.57 17.29
N TYR A 141 -10.31 -12.75 16.98
CA TYR A 141 -9.02 -12.87 16.30
C TYR A 141 -9.04 -12.26 14.91
N ARG A 142 -10.11 -12.51 14.13
CA ARG A 142 -10.30 -11.92 12.80
C ARG A 142 -10.39 -10.41 12.85
N VAL A 143 -11.19 -9.86 13.77
CA VAL A 143 -11.30 -8.41 13.99
C VAL A 143 -9.95 -7.83 14.33
N ARG A 144 -9.20 -8.43 15.28
CA ARG A 144 -7.85 -7.95 15.63
C ARG A 144 -6.90 -7.92 14.44
N LYS A 145 -6.93 -8.94 13.59
CA LYS A 145 -6.07 -9.00 12.39
C LYS A 145 -6.48 -8.00 11.31
N ASN A 146 -7.76 -7.66 11.23
CA ASN A 146 -8.25 -6.61 10.33
C ASN A 146 -7.89 -5.20 10.82
N ASP A 147 -7.95 -4.97 12.13
CA ASP A 147 -7.64 -3.66 12.74
C ASP A 147 -6.13 -3.36 12.73
N ALA A 148 -5.29 -4.39 12.77
CA ALA A 148 -3.84 -4.30 12.73
C ALA A 148 -3.27 -5.24 11.67
N PRO A 149 -3.47 -4.94 10.37
CA PRO A 149 -2.96 -5.77 9.30
C PRO A 149 -1.43 -5.82 9.35
N SER A 150 -0.86 -6.99 9.01
CA SER A 150 0.59 -7.10 8.88
C SER A 150 1.08 -6.12 7.82
N GLU A 151 2.13 -5.38 8.17
CA GLU A 151 2.77 -4.44 7.24
C GLU A 151 3.47 -5.19 6.10
N PRO A 152 3.47 -4.60 4.89
CA PRO A 152 4.28 -5.12 3.78
C PRO A 152 5.77 -5.05 4.10
N LEU A 153 6.56 -5.81 3.34
CA LEU A 153 8.01 -5.72 3.47
C LEU A 153 8.49 -4.30 3.10
N PRO A 154 9.29 -3.62 3.95
CA PRO A 154 9.92 -2.36 3.60
C PRO A 154 11.00 -2.56 2.53
N HIS A 155 11.46 -1.46 1.92
CA HIS A 155 12.54 -1.50 0.93
C HIS A 155 13.84 -2.12 1.46
N SER A 156 14.15 -1.94 2.74
CA SER A 156 15.33 -2.53 3.38
C SER A 156 15.36 -4.04 3.31
N ASP A 157 14.20 -4.69 3.47
CA ASP A 157 14.09 -6.15 3.47
C ASP A 157 14.31 -6.70 2.06
N PHE A 158 13.80 -6.03 1.03
CA PHE A 158 14.08 -6.39 -0.36
C PHE A 158 15.55 -6.20 -0.71
N ALA A 159 16.17 -5.11 -0.26
CA ALA A 159 17.59 -4.86 -0.49
C ALA A 159 18.47 -5.92 0.18
N GLU A 160 18.13 -6.33 1.42
CA GLU A 160 18.85 -7.41 2.11
C GLU A 160 18.75 -8.74 1.34
N MET A 161 17.59 -9.07 0.78
CA MET A 161 17.40 -10.28 -0.05
C MET A 161 18.28 -10.28 -1.31
N GLU A 162 18.54 -9.10 -1.90
CA GLU A 162 19.38 -8.94 -3.09
C GLU A 162 20.87 -8.71 -2.75
N ASN A 163 21.25 -8.76 -1.46
CA ASN A 163 22.59 -8.41 -0.96
C ASN A 163 23.01 -6.96 -1.29
N GLU A 164 22.05 -6.05 -1.31
CA GLU A 164 22.24 -4.61 -1.54
C GLU A 164 22.20 -3.81 -0.22
N SER A 165 22.55 -2.53 -0.29
CA SER A 165 22.45 -1.62 0.86
C SER A 165 20.98 -1.46 1.30
N PRO A 166 20.64 -1.63 2.59
CA PRO A 166 19.27 -1.46 3.07
C PRO A 166 18.80 0.01 3.04
N LYS A 167 19.72 0.95 2.84
CA LYS A 167 19.43 2.36 2.67
C LYS A 167 19.45 2.73 1.19
N VAL A 168 18.38 3.38 0.74
CA VAL A 168 18.29 3.98 -0.59
C VAL A 168 19.23 5.17 -0.67
N ASP A 169 20.09 5.18 -1.69
CA ASP A 169 20.90 6.35 -2.03
C ASP A 169 20.08 7.30 -2.91
N PHE A 170 19.75 8.47 -2.35
CA PHE A 170 19.00 9.50 -3.06
C PHE A 170 19.88 10.46 -3.85
N GLN A 171 21.21 10.42 -3.69
CA GLN A 171 22.11 11.36 -4.35
C GLN A 171 21.97 11.33 -5.88
N PRO A 172 21.87 10.17 -6.56
CA PRO A 172 21.65 10.13 -8.00
C PRO A 172 20.36 10.82 -8.45
N PHE A 173 19.27 10.67 -7.69
CA PHE A 173 17.98 11.29 -8.00
C PHE A 173 18.01 12.81 -7.76
N ILE A 174 18.72 13.26 -6.73
CA ILE A 174 18.93 14.68 -6.44
C ILE A 174 19.77 15.34 -7.54
N ASP A 175 20.82 14.66 -8.00
CA ASP A 175 21.67 15.15 -9.09
C ASP A 175 20.91 15.18 -10.41
N GLU A 176 20.10 14.14 -10.69
CA GLU A 176 19.19 14.11 -11.85
C GLU A 176 18.20 15.29 -11.79
N LEU A 177 17.55 15.53 -10.64
CA LEU A 177 16.61 16.64 -10.44
C LEU A 177 17.24 18.00 -10.79
N LYS A 178 18.47 18.23 -10.32
CA LYS A 178 19.23 19.46 -10.58
C LYS A 178 19.67 19.59 -12.04
N SER A 179 19.93 18.47 -12.71
CA SER A 179 20.41 18.45 -14.10
C SER A 179 19.31 18.72 -15.13
N ILE A 180 18.05 18.37 -14.82
CA ILE A 180 16.90 18.56 -15.71
C ILE A 180 16.67 20.05 -15.92
N VAL A 181 16.68 20.49 -17.18
CA VAL A 181 16.48 21.91 -17.52
C VAL A 181 14.98 22.24 -17.44
N PRO A 182 14.58 23.29 -16.70
CA PRO A 182 13.18 23.73 -16.69
C PRO A 182 12.71 24.11 -18.10
N GLY A 183 11.55 23.59 -18.50
CA GLY A 183 10.97 23.79 -19.82
C GLY A 183 10.19 22.57 -20.30
N ARG A 184 9.57 22.70 -21.47
CA ARG A 184 8.78 21.62 -22.08
C ARG A 184 9.64 20.48 -22.61
N ASP A 185 10.88 20.76 -23.01
CA ASP A 185 11.74 19.81 -23.69
C ASP A 185 12.12 18.62 -22.79
N ASP A 186 12.38 18.87 -21.50
CA ASP A 186 12.69 17.83 -20.52
C ASP A 186 11.49 17.48 -19.60
N ALA A 187 10.26 17.87 -19.96
CA ALA A 187 9.08 17.64 -19.13
C ALA A 187 8.85 16.16 -18.81
N THR A 188 9.05 15.26 -19.78
CA THR A 188 8.92 13.82 -19.57
C THR A 188 10.00 13.28 -18.62
N LYS A 189 11.24 13.78 -18.70
CA LYS A 189 12.31 13.36 -17.77
C LYS A 189 11.97 13.76 -16.33
N TYR A 190 11.39 14.95 -16.16
CA TYR A 190 10.93 15.41 -14.85
C TYR A 190 9.79 14.54 -14.32
N GLU A 191 8.77 14.27 -15.13
CA GLU A 191 7.67 13.37 -14.77
C GLU A 191 8.17 11.98 -14.37
N ASP A 192 9.09 11.40 -15.15
CA ASP A 192 9.71 10.11 -14.86
C ASP A 192 10.48 10.12 -13.54
N LEU A 193 11.21 11.19 -13.26
CA LEU A 193 11.95 11.34 -12.00
C LEU A 193 11.02 11.48 -10.80
N ILE A 194 9.98 12.31 -10.89
CA ILE A 194 8.99 12.48 -9.83
C ILE A 194 8.26 11.16 -9.57
N GLU A 195 7.92 10.41 -10.62
CA GLU A 195 7.32 9.10 -10.46
C GLU A 195 8.23 8.11 -9.71
N LYS A 196 9.52 8.02 -10.08
CA LYS A 196 10.49 7.18 -9.36
C LYS A 196 10.60 7.59 -7.89
N LEU A 197 10.76 8.89 -7.63
CA LEU A 197 10.87 9.43 -6.28
C LEU A 197 9.63 9.12 -5.45
N PHE A 198 8.43 9.36 -5.98
CA PHE A 198 7.18 9.12 -5.26
C PHE A 198 6.91 7.64 -5.03
N SER A 199 7.26 6.77 -5.97
CA SER A 199 7.20 5.32 -5.80
C SER A 199 8.11 4.80 -4.70
N ILE A 200 9.22 5.49 -4.40
CA ILE A 200 10.13 5.15 -3.28
C ILE A 200 9.66 5.80 -1.98
N LEU A 201 9.47 7.11 -1.98
CA LEU A 201 9.18 7.90 -0.78
C LEU A 201 7.86 7.49 -0.15
N PHE A 202 6.83 7.28 -0.98
CA PHE A 202 5.49 6.99 -0.51
C PHE A 202 5.16 5.51 -0.45
N TYR A 203 6.08 4.59 -0.76
CA TYR A 203 5.84 3.19 -0.47
C TYR A 203 5.88 2.96 1.07
N PRO A 204 4.89 2.24 1.66
CA PRO A 204 3.84 1.45 1.02
C PRO A 204 2.51 2.17 0.80
N SER A 205 2.39 3.44 1.17
CA SER A 205 1.17 4.25 1.02
C SER A 205 0.69 4.38 -0.43
N PHE A 206 1.59 4.61 -1.38
CA PHE A 206 1.28 4.71 -2.81
C PHE A 206 1.71 3.45 -3.55
N CYS A 207 0.79 2.88 -4.31
CA CYS A 207 1.03 1.66 -5.09
C CYS A 207 0.44 1.78 -6.51
N HIS A 208 0.90 0.90 -7.40
CA HIS A 208 0.39 0.76 -8.77
C HIS A 208 0.39 2.09 -9.55
N PRO A 209 1.58 2.72 -9.75
CA PRO A 209 1.66 3.92 -10.57
C PRO A 209 1.13 3.64 -11.97
N THR A 210 0.31 4.55 -12.48
CA THR A 210 -0.12 4.54 -13.88
C THR A 210 0.24 5.88 -14.50
N LYS A 211 1.11 5.86 -15.51
CA LYS A 211 1.41 6.99 -16.39
C LYS A 211 0.43 7.01 -17.54
N GLN A 212 -0.20 8.14 -17.82
CA GLN A 212 -1.04 8.27 -19.02
C GLN A 212 -0.23 8.84 -20.18
N HIS A 213 0.74 8.06 -20.70
CA HIS A 213 1.35 8.39 -21.98
C HIS A 213 0.29 8.32 -23.09
N LYS A 214 0.49 9.16 -24.13
CA LYS A 214 -0.55 9.50 -25.10
C LYS A 214 -1.10 8.29 -25.86
N ILE A 215 -2.15 7.66 -25.34
CA ILE A 215 -3.13 6.92 -26.13
C ILE A 215 -4.21 7.93 -26.56
N HIS A 216 -4.72 7.75 -27.77
CA HIS A 216 -5.46 8.69 -28.59
C HIS A 216 -6.73 9.30 -27.94
N ASP A 217 -7.29 10.31 -28.61
CA ASP A 217 -8.63 10.91 -28.43
C ASP A 217 -8.83 12.12 -27.51
N GLY A 218 -7.84 13.02 -27.43
CA GLY A 218 -8.09 14.43 -27.05
C GLY A 218 -8.67 14.69 -25.66
N ARG A 219 -8.79 13.65 -24.81
CA ARG A 219 -9.29 13.80 -23.44
C ARG A 219 -8.19 14.40 -22.58
N LYS A 220 -8.59 15.31 -21.69
CA LYS A 220 -7.71 15.92 -20.69
C LYS A 220 -6.92 14.78 -20.00
N ARG A 221 -5.61 14.94 -19.79
CA ARG A 221 -4.68 13.93 -19.25
C ARG A 221 -4.23 14.33 -17.83
N ILE A 222 -3.86 13.35 -17.00
CA ILE A 222 -3.06 13.56 -15.78
C ILE A 222 -1.79 12.75 -15.99
N ASP A 223 -0.68 13.28 -15.52
CA ASP A 223 0.64 12.70 -15.72
C ASP A 223 0.76 11.35 -15.01
N ILE A 224 0.49 11.29 -13.69
CA ILE A 224 0.62 10.05 -12.90
C ILE A 224 -0.59 9.87 -11.97
N SER A 225 -0.98 8.62 -11.74
CA SER A 225 -1.94 8.27 -10.67
C SER A 225 -1.45 7.08 -9.86
N TYR A 226 -1.75 7.09 -8.57
CA TYR A 226 -1.44 6.03 -7.61
C TYR A 226 -2.71 5.55 -6.91
N CYS A 227 -2.77 4.27 -6.57
CA CYS A 227 -3.70 3.77 -5.56
C CYS A 227 -3.18 4.17 -4.16
N ASN A 228 -4.07 4.68 -3.32
CA ASN A 228 -3.79 4.90 -1.90
C ASN A 228 -4.04 3.60 -1.12
N GLU A 229 -2.97 2.89 -0.80
CA GLU A 229 -2.97 1.63 -0.05
C GLU A 229 -2.50 1.83 1.39
N ALA A 230 -2.44 3.08 1.86
CA ALA A 230 -1.94 3.41 3.18
C ALA A 230 -2.77 2.74 4.29
N THR A 231 -2.09 1.98 5.16
CA THR A 231 -2.68 1.36 6.36
C THR A 231 -2.38 2.15 7.63
N PHE A 232 -1.38 3.04 7.59
CA PHE A 232 -0.98 3.94 8.67
C PHE A 232 -0.45 5.28 8.12
N GLY A 233 -0.11 6.21 9.00
CA GLY A 233 0.54 7.46 8.64
C GLY A 233 -0.37 8.50 8.00
N PHE A 234 0.24 9.44 7.28
CA PHE A 234 -0.43 10.62 6.72
C PHE A 234 -1.52 10.23 5.71
N PHE A 235 -1.20 9.41 4.71
CA PHE A 235 -2.16 9.06 3.66
C PHE A 235 -3.28 8.14 4.14
N LYS A 236 -3.07 7.37 5.22
CA LYS A 236 -4.17 6.67 5.92
C LYS A 236 -5.12 7.66 6.56
N TRP A 237 -4.58 8.64 7.29
CA TRP A 237 -5.40 9.68 7.92
C TRP A 237 -6.22 10.43 6.86
N ILE A 238 -5.60 10.81 5.73
CA ILE A 238 -6.32 11.39 4.59
C ILE A 238 -7.45 10.48 4.11
N GLY A 239 -7.19 9.18 3.90
CA GLY A 239 -8.19 8.20 3.47
C GLY A 239 -9.36 8.00 4.43
N LEU A 240 -9.19 8.29 5.72
CA LEU A 240 -10.26 8.22 6.71
C LEU A 240 -11.17 9.46 6.69
N HIS A 241 -10.68 10.60 6.20
CA HIS A 241 -11.38 11.88 6.27
C HIS A 241 -11.81 12.43 4.91
N TYR A 242 -11.15 12.03 3.83
CA TYR A 242 -11.35 12.56 2.49
C TYR A 242 -11.32 11.43 1.46
N PRO A 243 -12.22 11.41 0.45
CA PRO A 243 -12.17 10.44 -0.63
C PRO A 243 -10.82 10.50 -1.32
N SER A 244 -10.04 9.43 -1.27
CA SER A 244 -8.65 9.42 -1.75
C SER A 244 -8.19 8.02 -2.13
N SER A 245 -9.08 7.20 -2.70
CA SER A 245 -8.73 5.86 -3.21
C SER A 245 -7.66 5.93 -4.30
N MET A 246 -7.70 6.97 -5.14
CA MET A 246 -6.60 7.37 -6.01
C MET A 246 -6.03 8.71 -5.58
N ILE A 247 -4.72 8.85 -5.73
CA ILE A 247 -3.99 10.11 -5.65
C ILE A 247 -3.49 10.48 -7.04
N TYR A 248 -3.82 11.69 -7.49
CA TYR A 248 -3.45 12.18 -8.81
C TYR A 248 -2.27 13.15 -8.72
N ILE A 249 -1.27 12.97 -9.57
CA ILE A 249 -0.07 13.80 -9.59
C ILE A 249 0.01 14.51 -10.95
N GLU A 250 0.10 15.83 -10.91
CA GLU A 250 0.39 16.65 -12.08
C GLU A 250 1.81 17.20 -11.95
N CYS A 251 2.63 17.00 -12.97
CA CYS A 251 4.06 17.32 -12.99
C CYS A 251 4.33 18.43 -13.98
N LYS A 252 4.77 19.60 -13.48
CA LYS A 252 5.19 20.72 -14.33
C LYS A 252 6.70 20.94 -14.21
N ASN A 253 7.44 20.65 -15.28
CA ASN A 253 8.86 21.01 -15.38
C ASN A 253 9.08 22.54 -15.62
N TYR A 254 8.23 23.37 -15.03
CA TYR A 254 8.31 24.83 -15.01
C TYR A 254 7.61 25.33 -13.74
N GLY A 255 7.82 26.58 -13.38
CA GLY A 255 7.38 27.09 -12.07
C GLY A 255 6.62 28.42 -12.09
N LYS A 256 7.15 29.44 -12.79
CA LYS A 256 6.66 30.83 -12.73
C LYS A 256 5.19 31.02 -13.13
N GLU A 257 4.67 30.15 -13.99
CA GLU A 257 3.31 30.26 -14.55
C GLU A 257 2.29 29.32 -13.90
N VAL A 258 2.69 28.50 -12.92
CA VAL A 258 1.78 27.53 -12.29
C VAL A 258 0.67 28.28 -11.55
N GLY A 259 -0.58 27.98 -11.90
CA GLY A 259 -1.73 28.68 -11.33
C GLY A 259 -3.05 27.94 -11.53
N ASN A 260 -4.12 28.71 -11.72
CA ASN A 260 -5.47 28.16 -11.81
C ASN A 260 -5.67 27.10 -12.92
N PRO A 261 -5.06 27.22 -14.13
CA PRO A 261 -5.23 26.21 -15.17
C PRO A 261 -4.79 24.81 -14.73
N GLU A 262 -3.67 24.69 -14.03
CA GLU A 262 -3.17 23.41 -13.49
C GLU A 262 -4.06 22.87 -12.37
N LEU A 263 -4.55 23.74 -11.48
CA LEU A 263 -5.50 23.36 -10.44
C LEU A 263 -6.84 22.88 -11.03
N ASP A 264 -7.31 23.52 -12.10
CA ASP A 264 -8.53 23.14 -12.81
C ASP A 264 -8.35 21.81 -13.57
N GLN A 265 -7.13 21.52 -14.06
CA GLN A 265 -6.79 20.25 -14.68
C GLN A 265 -6.87 19.08 -13.69
N LEU A 266 -6.29 19.26 -12.49
CA LEU A 266 -6.36 18.28 -11.39
C LEU A 266 -7.79 18.13 -10.87
N SER A 267 -8.44 19.23 -10.49
CA SER A 267 -9.79 19.19 -9.93
C SER A 267 -10.82 18.60 -10.88
N GLY A 268 -10.67 18.82 -12.19
CA GLY A 268 -11.52 18.21 -13.22
C GLY A 268 -11.48 16.67 -13.29
N ARG A 269 -10.60 16.03 -12.53
CA ARG A 269 -10.44 14.56 -12.47
C ARG A 269 -10.94 13.95 -11.18
N PHE A 270 -11.06 14.79 -10.16
CA PHE A 270 -11.54 14.38 -8.88
C PHE A 270 -12.99 13.92 -8.96
N SER A 271 -13.30 12.91 -8.15
CA SER A 271 -14.65 12.38 -8.00
C SER A 271 -14.74 11.61 -6.71
N ILE A 272 -15.94 11.47 -6.16
CA ILE A 272 -16.15 10.73 -4.91
C ILE A 272 -15.70 9.27 -5.05
N SER A 273 -15.96 8.64 -6.20
CA SER A 273 -15.64 7.23 -6.44
C SER A 273 -14.15 6.96 -6.67
N ARG A 274 -13.42 7.91 -7.28
CA ARG A 274 -12.00 7.73 -7.60
C ARG A 274 -11.04 8.43 -6.64
N GLY A 275 -11.50 9.43 -5.89
CA GLY A 275 -10.65 10.27 -5.05
C GLY A 275 -10.73 11.75 -5.43
N LYS A 276 -10.55 12.60 -4.42
CA LYS A 276 -10.57 14.07 -4.45
C LYS A 276 -9.24 14.68 -3.99
N VAL A 277 -8.17 13.90 -3.93
CA VAL A 277 -6.86 14.36 -3.46
C VAL A 277 -5.85 14.27 -4.59
N GLY A 278 -5.06 15.33 -4.76
CA GLY A 278 -3.98 15.37 -5.73
C GLY A 278 -2.78 16.18 -5.25
N ILE A 279 -1.68 16.02 -5.98
CA ILE A 279 -0.41 16.70 -5.75
C ILE A 279 -0.02 17.39 -7.05
N LEU A 280 0.28 18.68 -6.95
CA LEU A 280 0.82 19.47 -8.06
C LEU A 280 2.30 19.67 -7.80
N VAL A 281 3.16 19.02 -8.59
CA VAL A 281 4.61 19.09 -8.42
C VAL A 281 5.20 19.96 -9.51
N CYS A 282 6.03 20.94 -9.14
CA CYS A 282 6.63 21.87 -10.09
C CYS A 282 8.08 22.25 -9.73
N ARG A 283 8.80 22.91 -10.63
CA ARG A 283 10.22 23.27 -10.37
C ARG A 283 10.41 24.31 -9.27
N SER A 284 9.50 25.28 -9.19
CA SER A 284 9.59 26.41 -8.26
C SER A 284 8.25 27.14 -8.20
N ILE A 285 7.86 27.68 -7.05
CA ILE A 285 6.65 28.48 -6.94
C ILE A 285 7.02 29.94 -6.67
N GLU A 286 6.68 30.84 -7.59
CA GLU A 286 7.04 32.27 -7.47
C GLU A 286 6.24 32.98 -6.36
N ASN A 287 4.93 32.73 -6.29
CA ASN A 287 4.06 33.28 -5.26
C ASN A 287 3.35 32.15 -4.51
N LYS A 288 4.05 31.60 -3.51
CA LYS A 288 3.56 30.46 -2.69
C LYS A 288 2.25 30.82 -2.01
N GLU A 289 2.12 32.04 -1.49
CA GLU A 289 0.91 32.51 -0.80
C GLU A 289 -0.32 32.47 -1.72
N LYS A 290 -0.19 32.99 -2.93
CA LYS A 290 -1.30 33.03 -3.91
C LYS A 290 -1.68 31.62 -4.37
N LEU A 291 -0.71 30.75 -4.63
CA LEU A 291 -1.00 29.38 -5.05
C LEU A 291 -1.68 28.59 -3.94
N TYR A 292 -1.19 28.71 -2.69
CA TYR A 292 -1.83 28.10 -1.54
C TYR A 292 -3.24 28.63 -1.32
N GLN A 293 -3.47 29.95 -1.47
CA GLN A 293 -4.82 30.50 -1.38
C GLN A 293 -5.74 29.91 -2.46
N SER A 294 -5.25 29.76 -3.69
CA SER A 294 -6.03 29.15 -4.78
C SER A 294 -6.35 27.67 -4.52
N CYS A 295 -5.45 26.94 -3.88
CA CYS A 295 -5.69 25.57 -3.43
C CYS A 295 -6.75 25.52 -2.30
N LYS A 296 -6.69 26.44 -1.33
CA LYS A 296 -7.71 26.58 -0.27
C LYS A 296 -9.08 26.88 -0.85
N ASP A 297 -9.16 27.79 -1.82
CA ASP A 297 -10.41 28.15 -2.48
C ASP A 297 -10.98 26.93 -3.24
N THR A 298 -10.13 26.18 -3.95
CA THR A 298 -10.51 24.91 -4.60
C THR A 298 -11.07 23.88 -3.59
N ALA A 299 -10.46 23.77 -2.41
CA ALA A 299 -10.94 22.88 -1.36
C ALA A 299 -12.27 23.35 -0.76
N LYS A 300 -12.44 24.66 -0.50
CA LYS A 300 -13.67 25.27 0.02
C LYS A 300 -14.84 25.15 -0.94
N ASP A 301 -14.57 25.20 -2.25
CA ASP A 301 -15.55 25.01 -3.31
C ASP A 301 -15.95 23.53 -3.52
N ASP A 302 -15.46 22.60 -2.67
CA ASP A 302 -15.62 21.14 -2.80
C ASP A 302 -15.11 20.58 -4.15
N ARG A 303 -14.24 21.32 -4.83
CA ARG A 303 -13.59 20.89 -6.08
C ARG A 303 -12.40 19.96 -5.83
N GLY A 304 -12.03 19.75 -4.57
CA GLY A 304 -11.05 18.78 -4.06
C GLY A 304 -9.79 19.43 -3.49
N TYR A 305 -8.84 18.59 -3.07
CA TYR A 305 -7.70 18.96 -2.25
C TYR A 305 -6.41 18.79 -3.03
N ILE A 306 -5.66 19.87 -3.23
CA ILE A 306 -4.42 19.87 -4.00
C ILE A 306 -3.29 20.34 -3.10
N LEU A 307 -2.24 19.52 -2.98
CA LEU A 307 -0.98 19.87 -2.34
C LEU A 307 0.00 20.35 -3.42
N PRO A 308 0.31 21.66 -3.51
CA PRO A 308 1.37 22.13 -4.39
C PRO A 308 2.74 21.91 -3.72
N LEU A 309 3.68 21.33 -4.47
CA LEU A 309 5.04 21.04 -4.05
C LEU A 309 6.03 21.59 -5.09
N ASP A 310 7.12 22.18 -4.64
CA ASP A 310 8.29 22.46 -5.50
C ASP A 310 9.50 21.57 -5.22
N ASP A 311 10.58 21.76 -5.97
CA ASP A 311 11.80 20.96 -5.81
C ASP A 311 12.34 20.99 -4.36
N ASP A 312 12.21 22.11 -3.64
CA ASP A 312 12.62 22.20 -2.22
C ASP A 312 11.74 21.32 -1.34
N ASP A 313 10.43 21.27 -1.63
CA ASP A 313 9.50 20.36 -0.96
C ASP A 313 9.87 18.88 -1.21
N ILE A 314 10.31 18.53 -2.42
CA ILE A 314 10.79 17.18 -2.73
C ILE A 314 12.05 16.84 -1.93
N LEU A 315 13.01 17.77 -1.81
CA LEU A 315 14.21 17.56 -1.01
C LEU A 315 13.89 17.37 0.47
N MET A 316 12.92 18.11 1.02
CA MET A 316 12.45 17.91 2.40
C MET A 316 11.81 16.53 2.59
N LEU A 317 11.03 16.03 1.63
CA LEU A 317 10.46 14.68 1.70
C LEU A 317 11.54 13.59 1.69
N ILE A 318 12.60 13.78 0.91
CA ILE A 318 13.76 12.87 0.90
C ILE A 318 14.43 12.86 2.28
N GLU A 319 14.63 14.03 2.89
CA GLU A 319 15.22 14.14 4.24
C GLU A 319 14.34 13.46 5.31
N GLU A 320 13.02 13.67 5.27
CA GLU A 320 12.06 13.01 6.17
C GLU A 320 12.11 11.48 6.03
N TYR A 321 12.20 10.99 4.78
CA TYR A 321 12.34 9.56 4.51
C TYR A 321 13.66 9.02 5.06
N GLN A 322 14.79 9.70 4.85
CA GLN A 322 16.10 9.23 5.31
C GLN A 322 16.26 9.24 6.84
N THR A 323 15.53 10.11 7.55
CA THR A 323 15.67 10.29 9.01
C THR A 323 14.79 9.35 9.83
N LYS A 324 13.50 9.18 9.47
CA LYS A 324 12.57 8.34 10.24
C LYS A 324 11.84 7.28 9.42
N ASN A 325 11.51 7.57 8.17
CA ASN A 325 10.65 6.73 7.32
C ASN A 325 9.40 6.16 8.02
N ASP A 326 8.70 6.99 8.80
CA ASP A 326 7.53 6.59 9.59
C ASP A 326 6.18 6.81 8.86
N GLN A 327 6.25 7.23 7.58
CA GLN A 327 5.11 7.59 6.73
C GLN A 327 4.21 8.70 7.32
N LEU A 328 4.68 9.46 8.32
CA LEU A 328 3.91 10.57 8.91
C LEU A 328 3.97 11.86 8.09
N PHE A 329 4.98 12.01 7.24
CA PHE A 329 5.26 13.18 6.39
C PHE A 329 4.89 14.52 7.06
N PRO A 330 5.57 14.92 8.15
CA PRO A 330 5.26 16.16 8.88
C PRO A 330 5.15 17.40 8.00
N HIS A 331 5.99 17.50 6.97
CA HIS A 331 5.94 18.56 5.97
C HIS A 331 4.61 18.58 5.21
N LEU A 332 4.20 17.44 4.61
CA LEU A 332 2.90 17.32 3.94
C LEU A 332 1.75 17.57 4.91
N ARG A 333 1.85 17.10 6.16
CA ARG A 333 0.84 17.35 7.17
C ARG A 333 0.69 18.84 7.47
N LYS A 334 1.79 19.59 7.55
CA LYS A 334 1.76 21.04 7.74
C LYS A 334 1.09 21.75 6.56
N LEU A 335 1.44 21.37 5.32
CA LEU A 335 0.80 21.88 4.11
C LEU A 335 -0.69 21.54 4.07
N TRP A 336 -1.05 20.33 4.47
CA TRP A 336 -2.46 19.91 4.53
C TRP A 336 -3.26 20.72 5.54
N MET A 337 -2.72 20.94 6.74
CA MET A 337 -3.42 21.72 7.77
C MET A 337 -3.61 23.18 7.35
N SER A 338 -2.68 23.74 6.58
CA SER A 338 -2.89 25.06 5.99
C SER A 338 -3.95 25.03 4.89
N LEU A 339 -4.08 23.95 4.12
CA LEU A 339 -5.09 23.80 3.08
C LEU A 339 -6.52 23.74 3.63
N ILE A 340 -6.73 23.05 4.76
CA ILE A 340 -8.08 22.83 5.34
C ILE A 340 -8.47 23.83 6.43
N GLY A 341 -7.51 24.61 6.94
CA GLY A 341 -7.74 25.73 7.86
C GLY A 341 -7.98 27.03 7.11
#